data_AF-A0A660Q111-F1
#
_entry.id   AF-A0A660Q111-F1
#
_cell.length_a   1.000
_cell.length_b   1.000
_cell.length_c   1.000
_cell.angle_alpha   90.00
_cell.angle_beta   90.00
_cell.angle_gamma   90.00
#
_symmetry.space_group_name_H-M   'P 1'
#
loop_
_entity.id
_entity.type
_entity.pdbx_description
1 polymer ?
#
loop_
_entity_poly.entity_id
_entity_poly.type
_entity_poly.pdbx_seq_one_letter_code
_entity_poly.pdbx_strand_id
1 'polypeptide(L)'
;FDKTWSNVGLVLLLTAYPIMGAHFEPVFTWDDFWTYLFSVIAFTFIIRKRFTYAGLFFFLGCLAREQTIFLFPAYALGVFFYSGDIKWYKKIIYMFSPLLLWGAYYVNVAKVGDPNRFKYLTLNFKSFEWARDNVFSWFISFGFMWLISTMAWFRLADHKKNRRASLVFWGFILAVPVNTVFTFWMTLARETRIFFPPFIFVIPLALVLLIPFFKYFSTYYSTMQKISTSTLFAVICLGSYFLIANIVFPEFMYRQGPDYCQIWSAVNLTAAFFIFAYYLLSRKFRSLYGEFENEWCK
;
A
#
# COMPACT_ATOMS: atom_id res chain seq x y z
N PHE A 1 17.92 1.20 0.33
CA PHE A 1 17.67 -0.23 0.59
C PHE A 1 18.67 -1.03 -0.21
N ASP A 2 19.29 -2.03 0.41
CA ASP A 2 20.08 -3.01 -0.32
C ASP A 2 19.21 -3.81 -1.31
N LYS A 3 19.87 -4.46 -2.27
CA LYS A 3 19.22 -5.29 -3.29
C LYS A 3 18.25 -6.32 -2.68
N THR A 4 18.64 -6.94 -1.57
CA THR A 4 17.83 -7.94 -0.87
C THR A 4 16.48 -7.39 -0.40
N TRP A 5 16.47 -6.24 0.26
CA TRP A 5 15.22 -5.65 0.78
C TRP A 5 14.36 -5.03 -0.31
N SER A 6 14.99 -4.59 -1.39
CA SER A 6 14.27 -4.18 -2.61
C SER A 6 13.53 -5.39 -3.22
N ASN A 7 14.15 -6.57 -3.25
CA ASN A 7 13.51 -7.80 -3.69
C ASN A 7 12.36 -8.23 -2.75
N VAL A 8 12.52 -8.10 -1.44
CA VAL A 8 11.43 -8.38 -0.49
C VAL A 8 10.24 -7.44 -0.74
N GLY A 9 10.50 -6.15 -0.95
CA GLY A 9 9.45 -5.20 -1.34
C GLY A 9 8.75 -5.58 -2.65
N LEU A 10 9.51 -6.05 -3.64
CA LEU A 10 8.95 -6.54 -4.90
C LEU A 10 8.09 -7.80 -4.69
N VAL A 11 8.53 -8.73 -3.84
CA VAL A 11 7.72 -9.91 -3.50
C VAL A 11 6.40 -9.46 -2.86
N LEU A 12 6.45 -8.58 -1.86
CA LEU A 12 5.24 -8.05 -1.21
C LEU A 12 4.28 -7.38 -2.21
N LEU A 13 4.83 -6.65 -3.20
CA LEU A 13 4.06 -6.04 -4.28
C LEU A 13 3.38 -7.12 -5.14
N LEU A 14 4.16 -8.06 -5.68
CA LEU A 14 3.67 -9.08 -6.61
C LEU A 14 2.69 -10.07 -5.96
N THR A 15 2.86 -10.34 -4.66
CA THR A 15 1.96 -11.21 -3.89
C THR A 15 0.76 -10.46 -3.32
N ALA A 16 0.66 -9.13 -3.49
CA ALA A 16 -0.52 -8.41 -3.06
C ALA A 16 -1.74 -8.82 -3.90
N TYR A 17 -2.91 -8.89 -3.26
CA TYR A 17 -4.11 -9.40 -3.90
C TYR A 17 -4.46 -8.73 -5.24
N PRO A 18 -4.38 -7.40 -5.41
CA PRO A 18 -4.72 -6.77 -6.69
C PRO A 18 -3.87 -7.23 -7.86
N ILE A 19 -2.61 -7.63 -7.61
CA ILE A 19 -1.70 -8.12 -8.65
C ILE A 19 -1.86 -9.64 -8.81
N MET A 20 -1.86 -10.38 -7.70
CA MET A 20 -1.98 -11.83 -7.77
C MET A 20 -3.37 -12.26 -8.28
N GLY A 21 -4.44 -11.68 -7.74
CA GLY A 21 -5.82 -11.94 -8.14
C GLY A 21 -6.13 -11.58 -9.60
N ALA A 22 -5.39 -10.66 -10.22
CA ALA A 22 -5.50 -10.37 -11.65
C ALA A 22 -5.15 -11.57 -12.55
N HIS A 23 -4.45 -12.58 -12.02
CA HIS A 23 -4.09 -13.80 -12.76
C HIS A 23 -5.13 -14.92 -12.58
N PHE A 24 -5.99 -14.84 -11.56
CA PHE A 24 -6.97 -15.87 -11.21
C PHE A 24 -8.39 -15.52 -11.60
N GLU A 25 -8.69 -14.22 -11.71
CA GLU A 25 -9.99 -13.73 -12.13
C GLU A 25 -9.82 -12.87 -13.39
N PRO A 26 -10.84 -12.78 -14.27
CA PRO A 26 -10.88 -11.81 -15.36
C PRO A 26 -11.08 -10.40 -14.78
N VAL A 27 -10.09 -9.93 -14.03
CA VAL A 27 -10.02 -8.55 -13.58
C VAL A 27 -9.42 -7.79 -14.76
N PHE A 28 -10.18 -6.86 -15.34
CA PHE A 28 -9.72 -6.01 -16.45
C PHE A 28 -8.63 -5.02 -15.98
N THR A 29 -7.44 -5.51 -15.61
CA THR A 29 -6.38 -4.81 -14.87
C THR A 29 -5.19 -4.38 -15.72
N TRP A 30 -5.30 -4.43 -17.05
CA TRP A 30 -4.21 -4.04 -17.95
C TRP A 30 -3.71 -2.60 -17.66
N ASP A 31 -4.62 -1.70 -17.33
CA ASP A 31 -4.30 -0.30 -16.99
C ASP A 31 -3.69 -0.15 -15.58
N ASP A 32 -3.95 -1.10 -14.69
CA ASP A 32 -3.44 -1.11 -13.31
C ASP A 32 -1.92 -1.28 -13.30
N PHE A 33 -1.40 -2.17 -14.16
CA PHE A 33 0.04 -2.40 -14.25
C PHE A 33 0.79 -1.12 -14.60
N TRP A 34 0.30 -0.38 -15.61
CA TRP A 34 0.88 0.91 -16.00
C TRP A 34 0.80 1.94 -14.88
N THR A 35 -0.32 1.97 -14.17
CA THR A 35 -0.50 2.83 -13.00
C THR A 35 0.56 2.57 -11.94
N TYR A 36 0.79 1.30 -11.59
CA TYR A 36 1.76 0.92 -10.58
C TYR A 36 3.19 1.24 -11.02
N LEU A 37 3.54 0.89 -12.26
CA LEU A 37 4.84 1.15 -12.85
C LEU A 37 5.15 2.66 -12.88
N PHE A 38 4.25 3.46 -13.44
CA PHE A 38 4.45 4.90 -13.58
C PHE A 38 4.48 5.62 -12.24
N SER A 39 3.68 5.20 -11.26
CA SER A 39 3.73 5.73 -9.90
C SER A 39 5.10 5.48 -9.25
N VAL A 40 5.63 4.25 -9.34
CA VAL A 40 6.97 3.91 -8.82
C VAL A 40 8.06 4.72 -9.49
N ILE A 41 8.02 4.84 -10.82
CA ILE A 41 9.00 5.62 -11.59
C ILE A 41 8.93 7.10 -11.21
N ALA A 42 7.72 7.67 -11.09
CA ALA A 42 7.52 9.06 -10.72
C ALA A 42 8.18 9.40 -9.37
N PHE A 43 7.86 8.66 -8.31
CA PHE A 43 8.45 8.89 -6.99
C PHE A 43 9.95 8.56 -6.93
N THR A 44 10.43 7.61 -7.73
CA THR A 44 11.87 7.38 -7.90
C THR A 44 12.56 8.61 -8.47
N PHE A 45 11.98 9.25 -9.48
CA PHE A 45 12.52 10.49 -10.04
C PHE A 45 12.43 11.68 -9.08
N ILE A 46 11.39 11.77 -8.24
CA ILE A 46 11.32 12.77 -7.15
C ILE A 46 12.54 12.62 -6.24
N ILE A 47 12.80 11.41 -5.75
CA ILE A 47 13.93 11.14 -4.84
C ILE A 47 15.28 11.45 -5.51
N ARG A 48 15.38 11.21 -6.83
CA ARG A 48 16.57 11.55 -7.64
C ARG A 48 16.64 13.03 -8.06
N LYS A 49 15.77 13.90 -7.56
CA LYS A 49 15.67 15.33 -7.91
C LYS A 49 15.47 15.60 -9.42
N ARG A 50 14.87 14.66 -10.15
CA ARG A 50 14.60 14.75 -11.60
C ARG A 50 13.12 15.08 -11.85
N PHE A 51 12.70 16.26 -11.40
CA PHE A 51 11.28 16.63 -11.28
C PHE A 51 10.49 16.67 -12.60
N THR A 52 11.12 17.01 -13.72
CA THR A 52 10.46 16.99 -15.04
C THR A 52 9.99 15.58 -15.39
N TYR A 53 10.86 14.58 -15.23
CA TYR A 53 10.51 13.18 -15.48
C TYR A 53 9.52 12.66 -14.44
N ALA A 54 9.66 13.07 -13.17
CA ALA A 54 8.68 12.73 -12.15
C ALA A 54 7.27 13.19 -12.55
N GLY A 55 7.14 14.43 -13.02
CA GLY A 55 5.85 14.96 -13.45
C GLY A 55 5.29 14.28 -14.69
N LEU A 56 6.14 13.97 -15.68
CA LEU A 56 5.75 13.21 -16.87
C LEU A 56 5.19 11.83 -16.49
N PHE A 57 5.92 11.06 -15.68
CA PHE A 57 5.47 9.72 -15.29
C PHE A 57 4.25 9.76 -14.37
N PHE A 58 4.13 10.77 -13.49
CA PHE A 58 2.91 10.94 -12.70
C PHE A 58 1.69 11.21 -13.59
N PHE A 59 1.85 12.09 -14.60
CA PHE A 59 0.81 12.35 -15.60
C PHE A 59 0.45 11.08 -16.39
N LEU A 60 1.43 10.30 -16.87
CA LEU A 60 1.19 9.02 -17.53
C LEU A 60 0.45 8.02 -16.62
N GLY A 61 0.76 8.01 -15.32
CA GLY A 61 -0.01 7.24 -14.33
C GLY A 61 -1.46 7.69 -14.23
N CYS A 62 -1.73 8.99 -14.30
CA CYS A 62 -3.10 9.53 -14.33
C CYS A 62 -3.83 9.22 -15.65
N LEU A 63 -3.12 9.06 -16.76
CA LEU A 63 -3.70 8.60 -18.04
C LEU A 63 -4.07 7.11 -18.00
N ALA A 64 -3.19 6.28 -17.41
CA ALA A 64 -3.48 4.88 -17.20
C ALA A 64 -4.68 4.70 -16.24
N ARG A 65 -4.70 5.46 -15.15
CA ARG A 65 -5.79 5.43 -14.19
C ARG A 65 -5.97 6.79 -13.54
N GLU A 66 -7.15 7.37 -13.72
CA GLU A 66 -7.54 8.66 -13.15
C GLU A 66 -7.31 8.72 -11.63
N GLN A 67 -7.62 7.64 -10.90
CA GLN A 67 -7.46 7.58 -9.44
C GLN A 67 -6.02 7.79 -8.96
N THR A 68 -5.01 7.69 -9.82
CA THR A 68 -3.62 8.06 -9.50
C THR A 68 -3.52 9.50 -9.03
N ILE A 69 -4.46 10.37 -9.44
CA ILE A 69 -4.53 11.76 -8.98
C ILE A 69 -4.71 11.88 -7.46
N PHE A 70 -5.25 10.86 -6.79
CA PHE A 70 -5.37 10.83 -5.33
C PHE A 70 -4.00 10.77 -4.62
N LEU A 71 -2.94 10.36 -5.34
CA LEU A 71 -1.55 10.42 -4.85
C LEU A 71 -0.93 11.82 -5.01
N PHE A 72 -1.62 12.78 -5.64
CA PHE A 72 -1.10 14.12 -5.92
C PHE A 72 -0.61 14.85 -4.66
N PRO A 73 -1.32 14.82 -3.51
CA PRO A 73 -0.81 15.47 -2.29
C PRO A 73 0.57 14.93 -1.87
N ALA A 74 0.76 13.62 -1.99
CA ALA A 74 2.04 12.98 -1.66
C ALA A 74 3.12 13.26 -2.73
N TYR A 75 2.75 13.33 -4.01
CA TYR A 75 3.63 13.77 -5.10
C TYR A 75 4.13 15.21 -4.85
N ALA A 76 3.21 16.13 -4.60
CA ALA A 76 3.51 17.54 -4.35
C ALA A 76 4.40 17.72 -3.12
N LEU A 77 4.13 16.96 -2.05
CA LEU A 77 4.96 16.92 -0.85
C LEU A 77 6.38 16.38 -1.16
N GLY A 78 6.47 15.34 -1.98
CA GLY A 78 7.74 14.79 -2.44
C GLY A 78 8.58 15.82 -3.20
N VAL A 79 7.98 16.51 -4.17
CA VAL A 79 8.65 17.64 -4.84
C VAL A 79 9.06 18.68 -3.80
N PHE A 80 8.18 19.00 -2.85
CA PHE A 80 8.44 20.00 -1.83
C PHE A 80 9.67 19.70 -0.97
N PHE A 81 9.82 18.46 -0.49
CA PHE A 81 10.92 18.02 0.35
C PHE A 81 12.27 17.92 -0.39
N TYR A 82 12.26 17.59 -1.68
CA TYR A 82 13.48 17.32 -2.43
C TYR A 82 13.97 18.50 -3.28
N SER A 83 13.16 19.55 -3.46
CA SER A 83 13.49 20.72 -4.29
C SER A 83 14.13 21.90 -3.51
N GLY A 84 14.78 21.66 -2.36
CA GLY A 84 15.29 22.73 -1.49
C GLY A 84 16.22 23.75 -2.18
N ASP A 85 16.97 23.30 -3.19
CA ASP A 85 17.96 24.11 -3.91
C ASP A 85 17.37 24.82 -5.15
N ILE A 86 16.07 24.64 -5.41
CA ILE A 86 15.39 25.15 -6.62
C ILE A 86 14.62 26.43 -6.30
N LYS A 87 14.67 27.41 -7.21
CA LYS A 87 13.88 28.65 -7.11
C LYS A 87 12.38 28.36 -6.93
N TRP A 88 11.71 29.12 -6.06
CA TRP A 88 10.33 28.87 -5.63
C TRP A 88 9.31 28.73 -6.79
N TYR A 89 9.43 29.53 -7.85
CA TYR A 89 8.51 29.46 -8.98
C TYR A 89 8.65 28.14 -9.77
N LYS A 90 9.89 27.64 -9.95
CA LYS A 90 10.12 26.33 -10.59
C LYS A 90 9.56 25.19 -9.74
N LYS A 91 9.65 25.32 -8.42
CA LYS A 91 9.05 24.36 -7.47
C LYS A 91 7.53 24.27 -7.66
N ILE A 92 6.84 25.41 -7.72
CA ILE A 92 5.38 25.45 -7.98
C ILE A 92 5.07 24.81 -9.34
N ILE A 93 5.83 25.14 -10.39
CA ILE A 93 5.65 24.53 -11.72
C ILE A 93 5.77 23.00 -11.63
N TYR A 94 6.83 22.46 -11.00
CA TYR A 94 7.01 21.01 -10.90
C TYR A 94 5.96 20.31 -10.02
N MET A 95 5.43 21.01 -9.01
CA MET A 95 4.36 20.49 -8.16
C MET A 95 3.05 20.38 -8.94
N PHE A 96 2.67 21.41 -9.69
CA PHE A 96 1.35 21.48 -10.34
C PHE A 96 1.34 21.05 -11.80
N SER A 97 2.49 20.89 -12.47
CA SER A 97 2.53 20.51 -13.88
C SER A 97 1.77 19.22 -14.20
N PRO A 98 1.79 18.14 -13.39
CA PRO A 98 1.04 16.93 -13.74
C PRO A 98 -0.46 17.16 -13.65
N LEU A 99 -0.92 17.98 -12.70
CA LEU A 99 -2.34 18.34 -12.54
C LEU A 99 -2.82 19.20 -13.71
N LEU A 100 -2.00 20.17 -14.15
CA LEU A 100 -2.31 21.02 -15.30
C LEU A 100 -2.38 20.21 -16.60
N LEU A 101 -1.39 19.33 -16.83
CA LEU A 101 -1.38 18.45 -18.00
C LEU A 101 -2.57 17.47 -17.99
N TRP A 102 -2.86 16.87 -16.84
CA TRP A 102 -3.99 15.98 -16.67
C TRP A 102 -5.33 16.69 -16.87
N GLY A 103 -5.50 17.87 -16.26
CA GLY A 103 -6.71 18.68 -16.42
C GLY A 103 -6.91 19.14 -17.86
N ALA A 104 -5.85 19.58 -18.54
CA ALA A 104 -5.90 19.93 -19.96
C ALA A 104 -6.31 18.72 -20.82
N TYR A 105 -5.72 17.55 -20.58
CA TYR A 105 -6.11 16.32 -21.25
C TYR A 105 -7.59 15.97 -20.99
N TYR A 106 -8.03 16.03 -19.73
CA TYR A 106 -9.39 15.69 -19.34
C TYR A 106 -10.43 16.61 -20.01
N VAL A 107 -10.18 17.92 -20.05
CA VAL A 107 -11.08 18.88 -20.71
C VAL A 107 -11.18 18.67 -22.23
N ASN A 108 -10.07 18.27 -22.89
CA ASN A 108 -10.02 18.19 -24.35
C ASN A 108 -10.40 16.80 -24.91
N VAL A 109 -10.17 15.73 -24.15
CA VAL A 109 -10.25 14.35 -24.66
C VAL A 109 -11.22 13.48 -23.86
N ALA A 110 -11.30 13.67 -22.54
CA ALA A 110 -12.14 12.80 -21.73
C ALA A 110 -13.62 13.14 -21.94
N LYS A 111 -14.37 12.18 -22.49
CA LYS A 111 -15.83 12.23 -22.54
C LYS A 111 -16.39 12.41 -21.12
N VAL A 112 -17.54 13.08 -21.01
CA VAL A 112 -18.29 13.29 -19.76
C VAL A 112 -18.21 12.03 -18.90
N GLY A 113 -17.55 12.15 -17.74
CA GLY A 113 -17.36 11.02 -16.82
C GLY A 113 -18.69 10.37 -16.45
N ASP A 114 -18.64 9.12 -15.99
CA ASP A 114 -19.85 8.39 -15.61
C ASP A 114 -20.74 9.23 -14.68
N PRO A 115 -21.96 9.62 -15.11
CA PRO A 115 -22.85 10.49 -14.32
C PRO A 115 -23.27 9.84 -13.00
N ASN A 116 -23.05 8.54 -12.84
CA ASN A 116 -23.36 7.80 -11.62
C ASN A 116 -22.24 7.83 -10.58
N ARG A 117 -21.11 8.52 -10.82
CA ARG A 117 -19.98 8.56 -9.88
C ARG A 117 -20.37 8.93 -8.44
N PHE A 118 -21.23 9.93 -8.28
CA PHE A 118 -21.72 10.35 -6.97
C PHE A 118 -22.75 9.39 -6.36
N LYS A 119 -23.40 8.55 -7.17
CA LYS A 119 -24.30 7.50 -6.67
C LYS A 119 -23.53 6.33 -6.06
N TYR A 120 -22.24 6.19 -6.35
CA TYR A 120 -21.44 5.09 -5.79
C TYR A 120 -21.35 5.12 -4.27
N LEU A 121 -21.41 6.29 -3.63
CA LEU A 121 -21.52 6.34 -2.17
C LEU A 121 -22.75 5.58 -1.66
N THR A 122 -23.92 5.92 -2.20
CA THR A 122 -25.19 5.28 -1.81
C THR A 122 -25.20 3.80 -2.18
N LEU A 123 -24.55 3.45 -3.29
CA LEU A 123 -24.48 2.08 -3.76
C LEU A 123 -23.55 1.22 -2.88
N ASN A 124 -22.38 1.74 -2.52
CA ASN A 124 -21.41 1.07 -1.65
C ASN A 124 -22.04 0.71 -0.29
N PHE A 125 -22.94 1.54 0.22
CA PHE A 125 -23.62 1.31 1.51
C PHE A 125 -25.11 0.97 1.36
N LYS A 126 -25.51 0.40 0.20
CA LYS A 126 -26.91 0.06 -0.08
C LYS A 126 -27.48 -0.98 0.91
N SER A 127 -26.67 -1.95 1.32
CA SER A 127 -27.03 -2.96 2.32
C SER A 127 -25.83 -3.32 3.19
N PHE A 128 -26.08 -4.01 4.30
CA PHE A 128 -25.03 -4.44 5.22
C PHE A 128 -24.00 -5.36 4.54
N GLU A 129 -24.46 -6.22 3.63
CA GLU A 129 -23.61 -7.13 2.87
C GLU A 129 -22.70 -6.38 1.90
N TRP A 130 -23.20 -5.31 1.27
CA TRP A 130 -22.37 -4.45 0.43
C TRP A 130 -21.32 -3.70 1.23
N ALA A 131 -21.70 -3.20 2.41
CA ALA A 131 -20.76 -2.55 3.33
C ALA A 131 -19.66 -3.53 3.77
N ARG A 132 -20.03 -4.76 4.15
CA ARG A 132 -19.09 -5.83 4.52
C ARG A 132 -18.12 -6.15 3.38
N ASP A 133 -18.64 -6.32 2.17
CA ASP A 133 -17.81 -6.62 0.99
C ASP A 133 -16.82 -5.49 0.70
N ASN A 134 -17.21 -4.23 0.87
CA ASN A 134 -16.30 -3.11 0.68
C ASN A 134 -15.20 -3.05 1.74
N VAL A 135 -15.55 -3.28 3.02
CA VAL A 135 -14.57 -3.29 4.12
C VAL A 135 -13.56 -4.41 3.90
N PHE A 136 -14.02 -5.57 3.45
CA PHE A 136 -13.15 -6.67 3.10
C PHE A 136 -12.30 -6.37 1.86
N SER A 137 -12.86 -5.77 0.81
CA SER A 137 -12.07 -5.30 -0.34
C SER A 137 -11.03 -4.26 0.05
N TRP A 138 -11.33 -3.37 0.99
CA TRP A 138 -10.34 -2.46 1.56
C TRP A 138 -9.25 -3.23 2.32
N PHE A 139 -9.62 -4.17 3.19
CA PHE A 139 -8.67 -4.99 3.94
C PHE A 139 -7.76 -5.81 3.02
N ILE A 140 -8.33 -6.57 2.08
CA ILE A 140 -7.61 -7.53 1.23
C ILE A 140 -6.69 -6.85 0.22
N SER A 141 -6.87 -5.56 -0.07
CA SER A 141 -5.99 -4.79 -0.97
C SER A 141 -4.51 -4.83 -0.52
N PHE A 142 -4.26 -4.83 0.79
CA PHE A 142 -2.93 -4.94 1.37
C PHE A 142 -2.80 -6.03 2.44
N GLY A 143 -3.93 -6.58 2.91
CA GLY A 143 -4.01 -7.62 3.92
C GLY A 143 -3.25 -7.24 5.19
N PHE A 144 -2.30 -8.09 5.59
CA PHE A 144 -1.50 -7.85 6.79
C PHE A 144 -0.63 -6.58 6.73
N MET A 145 -0.30 -6.12 5.53
CA MET A 145 0.54 -4.94 5.37
C MET A 145 -0.15 -3.70 5.93
N TRP A 146 -1.48 -3.66 6.02
CA TRP A 146 -2.18 -2.57 6.72
C TRP A 146 -1.73 -2.43 8.17
N LEU A 147 -1.71 -3.56 8.90
CA LEU A 147 -1.35 -3.60 10.31
C LEU A 147 0.13 -3.27 10.50
N ILE A 148 1.02 -3.90 9.74
CA ILE A 148 2.47 -3.64 9.85
C ILE A 148 2.79 -2.20 9.49
N SER A 149 2.22 -1.67 8.41
CA SER A 149 2.47 -0.28 8.00
C SER A 149 1.97 0.71 9.04
N THR A 150 0.84 0.43 9.68
CA THR A 150 0.32 1.28 10.77
C THR A 150 1.23 1.22 12.00
N MET A 151 1.71 0.04 12.39
CA MET A 151 2.68 -0.10 13.49
C MET A 151 4.00 0.60 13.17
N ALA A 152 4.47 0.45 11.93
CA ALA A 152 5.69 1.08 11.43
C ALA A 152 5.54 2.61 11.38
N TRP A 153 4.34 3.10 11.03
CA TRP A 153 4.01 4.51 11.02
C TRP A 153 4.17 5.15 12.40
N PHE A 154 3.57 4.55 13.44
CA PHE A 154 3.72 5.03 14.82
C PHE A 154 5.19 5.06 15.25
N ARG A 155 5.97 4.07 14.82
CA ARG A 155 7.41 4.02 15.12
C ARG A 155 8.21 5.10 14.37
N LEU A 156 7.85 5.40 13.12
CA LEU A 156 8.55 6.40 12.32
C LEU A 156 8.24 7.84 12.76
N ALA A 157 7.27 8.03 13.66
CA ALA A 157 6.87 9.34 14.17
C ALA A 157 8.04 10.10 14.84
N ASP A 158 9.00 9.38 15.44
CA ASP A 158 10.16 9.96 16.12
C ASP A 158 11.32 10.30 15.16
N HIS A 159 11.28 9.79 13.91
CA HIS A 159 12.40 9.87 12.96
C HIS A 159 12.14 10.83 11.78
N LYS A 160 11.31 11.85 11.97
CA LYS A 160 10.91 12.85 10.96
C LYS A 160 12.06 13.74 10.42
N LYS A 161 13.29 13.60 10.94
CA LYS A 161 14.45 14.38 10.47
C LYS A 161 14.99 13.91 9.12
N ASN A 162 14.80 12.64 8.75
CA ASN A 162 15.22 12.11 7.45
C ASN A 162 14.16 12.40 6.37
N ARG A 163 14.54 13.08 5.28
CA ARG A 163 13.62 13.43 4.17
C ARG A 163 12.94 12.21 3.53
N ARG A 164 13.62 11.06 3.45
CA ARG A 164 13.05 9.80 2.92
C ARG A 164 12.00 9.24 3.88
N ALA A 165 12.33 9.15 5.15
CA ALA A 165 11.41 8.69 6.19
C ALA A 165 10.18 9.60 6.26
N SER A 166 10.37 10.92 6.21
CA SER A 166 9.28 11.89 6.21
C SER A 166 8.39 11.81 4.98
N LEU A 167 8.95 11.55 3.79
CA LEU A 167 8.14 11.32 2.59
C LEU A 167 7.27 10.06 2.74
N VAL A 168 7.82 8.96 3.26
CA VAL A 168 7.05 7.72 3.47
C VAL A 168 5.98 7.94 4.56
N PHE A 169 6.33 8.58 5.68
CA PHE A 169 5.43 8.88 6.78
C PHE A 169 4.23 9.73 6.35
N TRP A 170 4.51 10.89 5.76
CA TRP A 170 3.47 11.82 5.34
C TRP A 170 2.76 11.34 4.07
N GLY A 171 3.48 10.68 3.16
CA GLY A 171 2.90 10.03 1.99
C GLY A 171 1.85 9.00 2.38
N PHE A 172 2.10 8.19 3.41
CA PHE A 172 1.11 7.27 3.96
C PHE A 172 -0.13 8.00 4.50
N ILE A 173 0.05 9.02 5.35
CA ILE A 173 -1.05 9.82 5.93
C ILE A 173 -1.87 10.54 4.85
N LEU A 174 -1.25 10.97 3.76
CA LEU A 174 -1.94 11.68 2.69
C LEU A 174 -2.59 10.69 1.73
N ALA A 175 -1.84 9.73 1.20
CA ALA A 175 -2.32 8.84 0.16
C ALA A 175 -3.37 7.85 0.65
N VAL A 176 -3.20 7.25 1.84
CA VAL A 176 -4.11 6.17 2.29
C VAL A 176 -5.51 6.71 2.63
N PRO A 177 -5.67 7.74 3.48
CA PRO A 177 -6.99 8.29 3.79
C PRO A 177 -7.65 8.92 2.57
N VAL A 178 -6.90 9.72 1.76
CA VAL A 178 -7.45 10.33 0.55
C VAL A 178 -7.92 9.25 -0.42
N ASN A 179 -7.07 8.27 -0.76
CA ASN A 179 -7.48 7.19 -1.64
C ASN A 179 -8.68 6.42 -1.09
N THR A 180 -8.70 6.13 0.22
CA THR A 180 -9.79 5.38 0.86
C THR A 180 -11.12 6.14 0.77
N VAL A 181 -11.14 7.42 1.19
CA VAL A 181 -12.34 8.26 1.16
C VAL A 181 -12.85 8.41 -0.27
N PHE A 182 -11.98 8.77 -1.21
CA PHE A 182 -12.38 8.93 -2.60
C PHE A 182 -12.83 7.61 -3.25
N THR A 183 -12.23 6.48 -2.90
CA THR A 183 -12.67 5.16 -3.38
C THR A 183 -14.10 4.87 -2.91
N PHE A 184 -14.40 5.07 -1.62
CA PHE A 184 -15.77 4.89 -1.11
C PHE A 184 -16.77 5.88 -1.71
N TRP A 185 -16.33 7.08 -2.07
CA TRP A 185 -17.23 8.14 -2.51
C TRP A 185 -17.50 8.14 -4.01
N MET A 186 -16.48 7.88 -4.83
CA MET A 186 -16.51 8.09 -6.28
C MET A 186 -16.40 6.80 -7.11
N THR A 187 -16.20 5.63 -6.47
CA THR A 187 -15.97 4.37 -7.18
C THR A 187 -16.67 3.19 -6.52
N LEU A 188 -16.71 2.05 -7.21
CA LEU A 188 -17.17 0.79 -6.64
C LEU A 188 -16.11 0.22 -5.69
N ALA A 189 -16.27 0.44 -4.39
CA ALA A 189 -15.30 0.00 -3.37
C ALA A 189 -15.12 -1.53 -3.31
N ARG A 190 -16.07 -2.30 -3.87
CA ARG A 190 -15.93 -3.76 -4.02
C ARG A 190 -14.77 -4.15 -4.94
N GLU A 191 -14.33 -3.25 -5.82
CA GLU A 191 -13.12 -3.43 -6.63
C GLU A 191 -11.85 -3.17 -5.81
N THR A 192 -11.34 -4.22 -5.17
CA THR A 192 -10.13 -4.21 -4.32
C THR A 192 -8.94 -3.43 -4.90
N ARG A 193 -8.75 -3.50 -6.22
CA ARG A 193 -7.65 -2.84 -6.94
C ARG A 193 -7.64 -1.32 -6.83
N ILE A 194 -8.79 -0.70 -6.63
CA ILE A 194 -8.91 0.76 -6.51
C ILE A 194 -8.30 1.25 -5.18
N PHE A 195 -8.26 0.38 -4.17
CA PHE A 195 -7.59 0.67 -2.91
C PHE A 195 -6.06 0.56 -2.98
N PHE A 196 -5.49 -0.02 -4.03
CA PHE A 196 -4.08 -0.37 -4.11
C PHE A 196 -3.06 0.75 -4.44
N PRO A 197 -3.39 1.87 -5.11
CA PRO A 197 -2.41 2.91 -5.45
C PRO A 197 -1.49 3.40 -4.32
N PRO A 198 -1.93 3.48 -3.04
CA PRO A 198 -1.05 3.81 -1.92
C PRO A 198 0.08 2.81 -1.62
N PHE A 199 0.23 1.73 -2.40
CA PHE A 199 1.26 0.69 -2.18
C PHE A 199 2.67 1.26 -2.10
N ILE A 200 2.92 2.36 -2.81
CA ILE A 200 4.19 3.05 -2.84
C ILE A 200 4.61 3.63 -1.48
N PHE A 201 3.66 3.77 -0.55
CA PHE A 201 3.93 4.16 0.83
C PHE A 201 3.70 3.00 1.80
N VAL A 202 2.66 2.19 1.59
CA VAL A 202 2.35 1.03 2.44
C VAL A 202 3.53 0.03 2.44
N ILE A 203 4.05 -0.36 1.28
CA ILE A 203 5.11 -1.38 1.21
C ILE A 203 6.42 -0.89 1.84
N PRO A 204 6.97 0.30 1.50
CA PRO A 204 8.19 0.78 2.15
C PRO A 204 8.03 0.95 3.67
N LEU A 205 6.82 1.32 4.13
CA LEU A 205 6.54 1.46 5.56
C LEU A 205 6.48 0.09 6.24
N ALA A 206 5.84 -0.91 5.64
CA ALA A 206 5.89 -2.29 6.14
C ALA A 206 7.33 -2.82 6.25
N LEU A 207 8.19 -2.52 5.27
CA LEU A 207 9.60 -2.91 5.29
C LEU A 207 10.38 -2.35 6.48
N VAL A 208 10.01 -1.18 7.02
CA VAL A 208 10.64 -0.61 8.23
C VAL A 208 10.59 -1.59 9.41
N LEU A 209 9.51 -2.34 9.56
CA LEU A 209 9.36 -3.34 10.63
C LEU A 209 9.78 -4.74 10.21
N LEU A 210 9.54 -5.12 8.95
CA LEU A 210 9.91 -6.45 8.45
C LEU A 210 11.42 -6.67 8.42
N ILE A 211 12.20 -5.64 8.07
CA ILE A 211 13.66 -5.77 7.94
C ILE A 211 14.31 -6.20 9.27
N PRO A 212 14.13 -5.47 10.40
CA PRO A 212 14.69 -5.89 11.67
C PRO A 212 14.15 -7.24 12.15
N PHE A 213 12.86 -7.50 11.88
CA PHE A 213 12.22 -8.77 12.20
C PHE A 213 12.94 -9.95 11.55
N PHE A 214 13.13 -9.91 10.23
CA PHE A 214 13.81 -10.97 9.50
C PHE A 214 15.29 -11.08 9.86
N LYS A 215 15.98 -9.96 10.09
CA LYS A 215 17.39 -9.97 10.54
C LYS A 215 17.54 -10.74 11.85
N TYR A 216 16.78 -10.38 12.89
CA TYR A 216 16.88 -11.08 14.16
C TYR A 216 16.46 -12.54 14.07
N PHE A 217 15.38 -12.83 13.34
CA PHE A 217 14.93 -14.19 13.15
C PHE A 217 16.04 -15.04 12.50
N SER A 218 16.79 -14.45 11.56
CA SER A 218 17.93 -15.11 10.94
C SER A 218 19.10 -15.36 11.90
N THR A 219 19.33 -14.47 12.88
CA THR A 219 20.48 -14.53 13.80
C THR A 219 20.26 -15.46 15.00
N TYR A 220 19.07 -15.49 15.58
CA TYR A 220 18.87 -16.10 16.92
C TYR A 220 18.37 -17.53 16.92
N TYR A 221 17.75 -17.99 15.84
CA TYR A 221 17.20 -19.33 15.77
C TYR A 221 18.10 -20.23 14.93
N SER A 222 18.22 -21.50 15.32
CA SER A 222 18.77 -22.51 14.40
C SER A 222 17.79 -22.74 13.24
N THR A 223 18.27 -23.15 12.08
CA THR A 223 17.43 -23.35 10.88
C THR A 223 16.22 -24.26 11.15
N MET A 224 16.39 -25.31 11.96
CA MET A 224 15.29 -26.22 12.31
C MET A 224 14.29 -25.61 13.28
N GLN A 225 14.74 -24.82 14.26
CA GLN A 225 13.83 -24.09 15.16
C GLN A 225 13.07 -22.99 14.41
N LYS A 226 13.69 -22.34 13.43
CA LYS A 226 13.01 -21.38 12.55
C LYS A 226 11.84 -22.03 11.83
N ILE A 227 12.09 -23.18 11.21
CA ILE A 227 11.08 -23.91 10.44
C ILE A 227 9.97 -24.40 11.38
N SER A 228 10.30 -25.06 12.49
CA SER A 228 9.26 -25.63 13.37
C SER A 228 8.38 -24.55 14.03
N THR A 229 8.98 -23.47 14.54
CA THR A 229 8.22 -22.38 15.17
C THR A 229 7.39 -21.60 14.17
N SER A 230 7.92 -21.33 12.97
CA SER A 230 7.18 -20.64 11.91
C SER A 230 6.02 -21.50 11.42
N THR A 231 6.24 -22.79 11.20
CA THR A 231 5.20 -23.72 10.74
C THR A 231 4.12 -23.88 11.81
N LEU A 232 4.48 -24.17 13.06
CA LEU A 232 3.50 -24.31 14.14
C LEU A 232 2.66 -23.04 14.31
N PHE A 233 3.30 -21.88 14.31
CA PHE A 233 2.59 -20.61 14.47
C PHE A 233 1.73 -20.27 13.25
N ALA A 234 2.20 -20.56 12.03
CA ALA A 234 1.40 -20.43 10.82
C ALA A 234 0.17 -21.33 10.87
N VAL A 235 0.29 -22.57 11.34
CA VAL A 235 -0.86 -23.48 11.50
C VAL A 235 -1.85 -22.96 12.54
N ILE A 236 -1.38 -22.52 13.72
CA ILE A 236 -2.25 -21.95 14.76
C ILE A 236 -2.98 -20.71 14.25
N CYS A 237 -2.26 -19.83 13.54
CA CYS A 237 -2.83 -18.62 12.98
C CYS A 237 -3.82 -18.91 11.84
N LEU A 238 -3.52 -19.88 10.97
CA LEU A 238 -4.45 -20.32 9.91
C LEU A 238 -5.71 -20.92 10.53
N GLY A 239 -5.59 -21.77 11.55
CA GLY A 239 -6.71 -22.41 12.22
C GLY A 239 -7.60 -21.43 12.99
N SER A 240 -7.01 -20.58 13.82
CA SER A 240 -7.75 -19.53 14.55
C SER A 240 -8.41 -18.53 13.60
N TYR A 241 -7.76 -18.23 12.48
CA TYR A 241 -8.35 -17.41 11.46
C TYR A 241 -9.53 -18.10 10.76
N PHE A 242 -9.43 -19.39 10.40
CA PHE A 242 -10.50 -20.07 9.67
C PHE A 242 -11.80 -20.00 10.48
N LEU A 243 -11.68 -20.05 11.81
CA LEU A 243 -12.79 -19.80 12.73
C LEU A 243 -13.31 -18.36 12.65
N ILE A 244 -12.44 -17.35 12.75
CA ILE A 244 -12.84 -15.93 12.70
C ILE A 244 -13.48 -15.55 11.36
N ALA A 245 -12.92 -16.00 10.24
CA ALA A 245 -13.44 -15.62 8.92
C ALA A 245 -14.78 -16.26 8.59
N ASN A 246 -15.02 -17.51 9.02
CA ASN A 246 -16.34 -18.11 8.90
C ASN A 246 -17.39 -17.37 9.74
N ILE A 247 -16.98 -16.73 10.85
CA ILE A 247 -17.87 -15.93 11.69
C ILE A 247 -18.10 -14.53 11.09
N VAL A 248 -17.04 -13.85 10.66
CA VAL A 248 -17.09 -12.43 10.24
C VAL A 248 -17.51 -12.27 8.77
N PHE A 249 -17.12 -13.21 7.90
CA PHE A 249 -17.36 -13.19 6.45
C PHE A 249 -17.95 -14.52 5.95
N PRO A 250 -19.17 -14.90 6.40
CA PRO A 250 -19.76 -16.20 6.08
C PRO A 250 -20.04 -16.36 4.58
N GLU A 251 -20.45 -15.29 3.89
CA GLU A 251 -20.75 -15.31 2.46
C GLU A 251 -20.23 -14.05 1.77
N PHE A 252 -19.72 -14.16 0.55
CA PHE A 252 -19.25 -13.03 -0.23
C PHE A 252 -20.16 -12.84 -1.46
N MET A 253 -20.99 -11.81 -1.46
CA MET A 253 -21.99 -11.63 -2.53
C MET A 253 -21.33 -11.22 -3.86
N TYR A 254 -20.22 -10.47 -3.82
CA TYR A 254 -19.61 -9.91 -5.03
C TYR A 254 -18.81 -10.92 -5.85
N ARG A 255 -18.10 -11.82 -5.17
CA ARG A 255 -17.24 -12.84 -5.79
C ARG A 255 -17.76 -14.20 -5.36
N GLN A 256 -18.55 -14.84 -6.22
CA GLN A 256 -19.13 -16.16 -5.97
C GLN A 256 -18.10 -17.31 -6.06
N GLY A 257 -16.88 -17.08 -5.60
CA GLY A 257 -15.88 -18.12 -5.37
C GLY A 257 -15.96 -18.55 -3.91
N PRO A 258 -16.53 -19.73 -3.58
CA PRO A 258 -16.84 -20.11 -2.19
C PRO A 258 -15.60 -20.10 -1.29
N ASP A 259 -14.42 -20.47 -1.82
CA ASP A 259 -13.22 -20.67 -1.00
C ASP A 259 -12.13 -19.61 -1.17
N TYR A 260 -12.09 -18.91 -2.31
CA TYR A 260 -10.95 -18.05 -2.65
C TYR A 260 -10.80 -16.87 -1.71
N CYS A 261 -11.92 -16.21 -1.38
CA CYS A 261 -11.92 -15.08 -0.46
C CYS A 261 -11.47 -15.52 0.93
N GLN A 262 -12.04 -16.62 1.44
CA GLN A 262 -11.75 -17.14 2.77
C GLN A 262 -10.29 -17.59 2.91
N ILE A 263 -9.75 -18.32 1.93
CA ILE A 263 -8.34 -18.77 1.90
C ILE A 263 -7.41 -17.57 1.83
N TRP A 264 -7.70 -16.56 1.00
CA TRP A 264 -6.79 -15.45 0.82
C TRP A 264 -6.74 -14.51 2.02
N SER A 265 -7.88 -14.20 2.64
CA SER A 265 -7.85 -13.50 3.93
C SER A 265 -7.23 -14.37 5.03
N ALA A 266 -7.21 -15.71 4.89
CA ALA A 266 -6.51 -16.60 5.82
C ALA A 266 -5.02 -16.39 5.81
N VAL A 267 -4.44 -16.45 4.61
CA VAL A 267 -3.00 -16.25 4.42
C VAL A 267 -2.60 -14.87 4.97
N ASN A 268 -3.39 -13.84 4.67
CA ASN A 268 -3.09 -12.48 5.11
C ASN A 268 -3.22 -12.32 6.63
N LEU A 269 -4.34 -12.69 7.24
CA LEU A 269 -4.50 -12.53 8.68
C LEU A 269 -3.54 -13.43 9.47
N THR A 270 -3.21 -14.60 8.95
CA THR A 270 -2.17 -15.46 9.52
C THR A 270 -0.82 -14.77 9.54
N ALA A 271 -0.40 -14.21 8.40
CA ALA A 271 0.84 -13.45 8.32
C ALA A 271 0.82 -12.24 9.28
N ALA A 272 -0.32 -11.55 9.40
CA ALA A 272 -0.48 -10.44 10.34
C ALA A 272 -0.30 -10.87 11.79
N PHE A 273 -1.01 -11.91 12.23
CA PHE A 273 -0.95 -12.41 13.60
C PHE A 273 0.43 -12.99 13.93
N PHE A 274 1.07 -13.68 12.99
CA PHE A 274 2.46 -14.14 13.12
C PHE A 274 3.40 -12.98 13.45
N ILE A 275 3.33 -11.91 12.66
CA ILE A 275 4.22 -10.76 12.82
C ILE A 275 3.88 -9.98 14.09
N PHE A 276 2.59 -9.83 14.41
CA PHE A 276 2.13 -9.11 15.60
C PHE A 276 2.48 -9.83 16.91
N ALA A 277 2.17 -11.12 17.02
CA ALA A 277 2.49 -11.90 18.21
C ALA A 277 3.99 -11.97 18.44
N TYR A 278 4.76 -12.10 17.36
CA TYR A 278 6.21 -12.02 17.46
C TYR A 278 6.69 -10.64 17.86
N TYR A 279 6.12 -9.57 17.33
CA TYR A 279 6.44 -8.21 17.75
C TYR A 279 6.24 -8.03 19.26
N LEU A 280 5.14 -8.58 19.82
CA LEU A 280 4.90 -8.57 21.26
C LEU A 280 5.94 -9.38 22.05
N LEU A 281 6.31 -10.58 21.59
CA LEU A 281 7.36 -11.40 22.19
C LEU A 281 8.75 -10.72 22.09
N SER A 282 8.97 -9.94 21.04
CA SER A 282 10.15 -9.13 20.79
C SER A 282 10.18 -7.82 21.61
N ARG A 283 9.30 -7.59 22.59
CA ARG A 283 9.50 -6.45 23.50
C ARG A 283 10.80 -6.54 24.32
N LYS A 284 11.41 -7.74 24.43
CA LYS A 284 12.78 -7.95 24.97
C LYS A 284 13.92 -7.51 24.03
N PHE A 285 13.61 -7.02 22.84
CA PHE A 285 14.55 -6.87 21.71
C PHE A 285 15.10 -5.44 21.56
N ARG A 286 14.70 -4.51 22.44
CA ARG A 286 15.17 -3.11 22.43
C ARG A 286 16.70 -2.97 22.42
N SER A 287 17.45 -3.94 22.94
CA SER A 287 18.92 -3.83 23.05
C SER A 287 19.67 -4.01 21.72
N LEU A 288 19.18 -4.84 20.78
CA LEU A 288 19.80 -5.02 19.46
C LEU A 288 19.44 -3.91 18.46
N TYR A 289 18.41 -3.13 18.77
CA TYR A 289 17.85 -2.12 17.87
C TYR A 289 18.62 -0.80 17.85
N GLY A 290 19.37 -0.47 18.91
CA GLY A 290 20.17 0.76 18.97
C GLY A 290 21.26 0.82 17.90
N GLU A 291 21.72 -0.33 17.39
CA GLU A 291 22.70 -0.39 16.30
C GLU A 291 22.05 -0.17 14.92
N PHE A 292 20.82 -0.63 14.71
CA PHE A 292 20.13 -0.50 13.42
C PHE A 292 19.54 0.90 13.17
N GLU A 293 19.19 1.62 14.24
CA GLU A 293 18.78 3.04 14.17
C GLU A 293 19.83 3.94 13.51
N ASN A 294 21.12 3.59 13.67
CA ASN A 294 22.24 4.31 13.08
C ASN A 294 22.44 4.03 11.58
N GLU A 295 21.97 2.88 11.06
CA GLU A 295 22.10 2.55 9.62
C GLU A 295 21.00 3.19 8.77
N TRP A 296 19.77 3.32 9.28
CA TRP A 296 18.64 3.92 8.55
C TRP A 296 18.66 5.45 8.49
N CYS A 297 19.33 6.08 9.46
CA CYS A 297 19.47 7.54 9.54
C CYS A 297 20.66 8.07 8.72
N LYS A 298 21.58 7.21 8.27
CA LYS A 298 22.66 7.54 7.35
C LYS A 298 22.21 7.42 5.88
#